data_AF-A0A948B4V7-F1
#
_entry.id   AF-A0A948B4V7-F1
#
_cell.length_a   1.000
_cell.length_b   1.000
_cell.length_c   1.000
_cell.angle_alpha   90.00
_cell.angle_beta   90.00
_cell.angle_gamma   90.00
#
_symmetry.space_group_name_H-M   'P 1'
#
loop_
_entity.id
_entity.type
_entity.pdbx_description
1 polymer ?
#
loop_
_entity_poly.entity_id
_entity_poly.type
_entity_poly.pdbx_seq_one_letter_code
_entity_poly.pdbx_strand_id
1 'polypeptide(L)'
;MSSKTAMIRARTTPKLKKEAEEILGKLGIKPTDAINIFYTQIVINKGIPFNIRLEESDKEENYIKVKDAKHLKELIGLKDE
;
A
#
# COMPACT_ATOMS: atom_id res chain seq x y z
N MET A 1 8.78 24.67 -18.85
CA MET A 1 9.15 23.24 -19.04
C MET A 1 8.43 22.44 -17.96
N SER A 2 7.38 21.69 -18.32
CA SER A 2 6.60 20.87 -17.37
C SER A 2 7.49 19.76 -16.82
N SER A 3 7.62 19.65 -15.50
CA SER A 3 8.31 18.51 -14.87
C SER A 3 7.55 17.23 -15.22
N LYS A 4 8.16 16.35 -16.01
CA LYS A 4 7.58 15.02 -16.37
C LYS A 4 7.53 14.04 -15.19
N THR A 5 7.94 14.48 -14.01
CA THR A 5 8.11 13.66 -12.81
C THR A 5 7.51 14.35 -11.60
N ALA A 6 6.81 13.58 -10.78
CA ALA A 6 6.33 13.97 -9.46
C ALA A 6 7.13 13.18 -8.41
N MET A 7 7.38 13.79 -7.25
CA MET A 7 8.10 13.13 -6.15
C MET A 7 7.13 12.61 -5.11
N ILE A 8 7.27 11.33 -4.74
CA ILE A 8 6.50 10.69 -3.67
C ILE A 8 7.40 10.57 -2.44
N ARG A 9 6.93 11.08 -1.29
CA ARG A 9 7.60 10.98 0.02
C ARG A 9 6.60 10.48 1.06
N ALA A 10 7.00 9.47 1.83
CA ALA A 10 6.21 8.93 2.94
C ALA A 10 7.13 8.58 4.12
N ARG A 11 6.66 8.80 5.35
CA ARG A 11 7.33 8.35 6.58
C ARG A 11 6.94 6.89 6.85
N THR A 12 7.90 6.08 7.31
CA THR A 12 7.67 4.69 7.71
C THR A 12 8.71 4.28 8.76
N THR A 13 8.49 3.14 9.43
CA THR A 13 9.44 2.61 10.39
C THR A 13 10.63 1.94 9.69
N PRO A 14 11.85 2.01 10.26
CA PRO A 14 13.03 1.34 9.68
C PRO A 14 12.84 -0.17 9.52
N LYS A 15 12.14 -0.80 10.48
CA LYS A 15 11.83 -2.23 10.46
C LYS A 15 10.97 -2.59 9.25
N LEU A 16 9.84 -1.90 9.07
CA LEU A 16 8.93 -2.14 7.95
C LEU A 16 9.62 -1.90 6.60
N LYS A 17 10.42 -0.83 6.49
CA LYS A 17 11.21 -0.55 5.30
C LYS A 17 12.14 -1.72 4.94
N LYS A 18 12.91 -2.22 5.92
CA LYS A 18 13.89 -3.28 5.70
C LYS A 18 13.21 -4.58 5.26
N GLU A 19 12.16 -4.99 5.97
CA GLU A 19 11.41 -6.22 5.65
C GLU A 19 10.80 -6.15 4.25
N ALA A 20 10.20 -5.02 3.89
CA ALA A 20 9.65 -4.81 2.55
C ALA A 20 10.73 -4.86 1.46
N GLU A 21 11.88 -4.20 1.66
CA GLU A 21 12.99 -4.19 0.71
C GLU A 21 13.61 -5.59 0.52
N GLU A 22 13.69 -6.41 1.57
CA GLU A 22 14.15 -7.80 1.47
C GLU A 22 13.20 -8.66 0.63
N ILE A 23 11.89 -8.53 0.82
CA ILE A 23 10.88 -9.26 0.04
C ILE A 23 10.91 -8.81 -1.42
N LEU A 24 10.93 -7.50 -1.67
CA LEU A 24 11.01 -6.96 -3.02
C LEU A 24 12.30 -7.37 -3.73
N GLY A 25 13.42 -7.42 -3.00
CA GLY A 25 14.70 -7.90 -3.51
C GLY A 25 14.66 -9.36 -3.96
N LYS A 26 13.97 -10.24 -3.21
CA LYS A 26 13.75 -11.64 -3.61
C LYS A 26 12.91 -11.75 -4.89
N LEU A 27 12.02 -10.79 -5.14
CA LEU A 27 11.20 -10.72 -6.35
C LEU A 27 11.89 -9.98 -7.52
N GLY A 28 13.08 -9.41 -7.31
CA GLY A 28 13.79 -8.61 -8.30
C GLY A 28 13.15 -7.24 -8.57
N ILE A 29 12.31 -6.75 -7.67
CA ILE A 29 11.55 -5.50 -7.82
C ILE A 29 12.23 -4.40 -7.01
N LYS A 30 12.42 -3.21 -7.61
CA LYS A 30 12.92 -2.04 -6.88
C LYS A 30 11.78 -1.38 -6.08
N PRO A 31 12.06 -0.76 -4.92
CA PRO A 31 11.04 -0.06 -4.14
C PRO A 31 10.27 1.00 -4.94
N THR A 32 10.95 1.75 -5.81
CA THR A 32 10.31 2.73 -6.70
C THR A 32 9.31 2.09 -7.66
N ASP A 33 9.66 0.94 -8.23
CA ASP A 33 8.78 0.22 -9.15
C ASP A 33 7.56 -0.32 -8.40
N ALA A 34 7.75 -0.84 -7.19
CA ALA A 34 6.65 -1.29 -6.33
C ALA A 34 5.66 -0.14 -6.02
N ILE A 35 6.16 1.06 -5.71
CA ILE A 35 5.30 2.24 -5.49
C ILE A 35 4.54 2.61 -6.78
N ASN A 36 5.20 2.62 -7.93
CA ASN A 36 4.54 2.93 -9.20
C ASN A 36 3.48 1.88 -9.57
N ILE A 37 3.75 0.59 -9.32
CA ILE A 37 2.79 -0.50 -9.51
C ILE A 37 1.58 -0.28 -8.61
N PHE A 38 1.78 0.06 -7.34
CA PHE A 38 0.69 0.36 -6.41
C PHE A 38 -0.21 1.50 -6.92
N TYR A 39 0.36 2.63 -7.34
CA TYR A 39 -0.42 3.73 -7.92
C TYR A 39 -1.15 3.34 -9.20
N THR A 40 -0.50 2.57 -10.07
CA THR A 40 -1.11 2.06 -11.31
C THR A 40 -2.33 1.20 -10.98
N GLN A 41 -2.22 0.34 -9.98
CA GLN A 41 -3.33 -0.51 -9.55
C GLN A 41 -4.47 0.30 -8.92
N ILE A 42 -4.19 1.40 -8.21
CA ILE A 42 -5.24 2.30 -7.73
C ILE A 42 -6.03 2.89 -8.90
N VAL A 43 -5.34 3.34 -9.94
CA VAL A 43 -5.96 3.94 -11.12
C VAL A 43 -6.81 2.92 -11.88
N ILE A 44 -6.29 1.71 -12.10
CA ILE A 44 -7.01 0.64 -12.82
C ILE A 44 -8.28 0.23 -12.07
N ASN A 45 -8.17 0.02 -10.76
CA ASN A 45 -9.27 -0.52 -9.96
C ASN A 45 -10.23 0.57 -9.43
N LYS A 46 -9.91 1.85 -9.62
CA LYS A 46 -10.62 2.99 -9.02
C LYS A 46 -10.82 2.82 -7.51
N GLY A 47 -9.83 2.25 -6.83
CA GLY A 47 -9.92 1.83 -5.43
C GLY A 47 -8.58 1.32 -4.90
N ILE A 48 -8.54 0.96 -3.62
CA ILE A 48 -7.33 0.37 -3.03
C ILE A 48 -7.10 -1.03 -3.59
N PRO A 49 -5.91 -1.36 -4.11
CA PRO A 49 -5.65 -2.59 -4.86
C PRO A 49 -5.30 -3.79 -3.99
N PHE A 50 -5.72 -3.79 -2.74
CA PHE A 50 -5.60 -4.92 -1.84
C PHE A 50 -6.83 -5.02 -0.96
N ASN A 51 -7.14 -6.27 -0.61
CA ASN A 51 -8.23 -6.62 0.25
C ASN A 51 -7.84 -6.41 1.71
N ILE A 52 -8.69 -5.75 2.49
CA ILE A 52 -8.48 -5.62 3.94
C ILE A 52 -9.28 -6.72 4.61
N ARG A 53 -8.61 -7.53 5.44
CA ARG A 53 -9.22 -8.67 6.12
C ARG A 53 -9.06 -8.58 7.62
N LEU A 54 -10.05 -9.07 8.38
CA LEU A 54 -9.97 -9.20 9.83
C LEU A 54 -9.22 -10.45 10.29
N GLU A 55 -9.27 -11.54 9.49
CA GLU A 55 -8.67 -12.83 9.80
C GLU A 55 -7.92 -13.44 8.60
N GLU A 56 -7.00 -14.37 8.86
CA GLU A 56 -6.20 -15.10 7.85
C GLU A 56 -7.00 -16.14 7.02
N SER A 57 -8.33 -16.02 6.90
CA SER A 57 -9.12 -16.92 6.08
C SER A 57 -9.72 -16.22 4.84
N ASP A 58 -9.71 -16.92 3.70
CA ASP A 58 -10.14 -16.40 2.39
C ASP A 58 -11.67 -16.28 2.21
N LYS A 59 -12.44 -16.33 3.29
CA LYS A 59 -13.90 -16.22 3.22
C LYS A 59 -14.33 -14.78 2.97
N GLU A 60 -15.33 -14.60 2.12
CA GLU A 60 -15.87 -13.29 1.74
C GLU A 60 -16.37 -12.46 2.94
N GLU A 61 -16.83 -13.14 3.99
CA GLU A 61 -17.23 -12.53 5.27
C GLU A 61 -16.10 -11.83 6.04
N ASN A 62 -14.84 -12.13 5.73
CA ASN A 62 -13.68 -11.54 6.42
C ASN A 62 -13.20 -10.23 5.80
N TYR A 63 -13.73 -9.85 4.64
CA TYR A 63 -13.28 -8.67 3.89
C TYR A 63 -13.99 -7.41 4.39
N ILE A 64 -13.22 -6.37 4.67
CA ILE A 64 -13.73 -5.09 5.14
C ILE A 64 -13.91 -4.15 3.94
N LYS A 65 -15.14 -3.65 3.75
CA LYS A 65 -15.37 -2.52 2.85
C LYS A 65 -14.79 -1.25 3.46
N VAL A 66 -13.74 -0.72 2.81
CA VAL A 66 -13.20 0.60 3.13
C VAL A 66 -14.21 1.66 2.70
N LYS A 67 -14.61 2.52 3.64
CA LYS A 67 -15.58 3.59 3.40
C LYS A 67 -14.89 4.89 3.00
N ASP A 68 -13.78 5.20 3.68
CA ASP A 68 -13.00 6.41 3.49
C ASP A 68 -11.54 6.21 3.97
N ALA A 69 -10.72 7.24 3.78
CA ALA A 69 -9.31 7.24 4.16
C ALA A 69 -9.09 7.12 5.68
N LYS A 70 -10.03 7.61 6.51
CA LYS A 70 -9.93 7.54 7.97
C LYS A 70 -10.12 6.09 8.44
N HIS A 71 -11.14 5.42 7.90
CA HIS A 71 -11.39 4.01 8.16
C HIS A 71 -10.17 3.16 7.71
N LEU A 72 -9.59 3.46 6.55
CA LEU A 72 -8.38 2.76 6.09
C LEU A 72 -7.20 2.91 7.07
N LYS A 73 -6.89 4.15 7.50
CA LYS A 73 -5.80 4.44 8.43
C LYS A 73 -5.94 3.69 9.75
N GLU A 74 -7.16 3.64 10.28
CA GLU A 74 -7.47 2.91 11.51
C GLU A 74 -7.20 1.41 11.36
N LEU A 75 -7.66 0.81 10.25
CA LEU A 75 -7.48 -0.62 9.98
C LEU A 75 -6.00 -1.02 9.85
N ILE A 76 -5.17 -0.17 9.23
CA ILE A 76 -3.75 -0.44 9.04
C ILE A 76 -2.87 0.12 10.17
N GLY A 77 -3.47 0.63 11.24
CA GLY A 77 -2.76 1.17 12.39
C GLY A 77 -1.90 2.41 12.08
N LEU A 78 -2.16 3.12 10.98
CA LEU A 78 -1.51 4.39 10.67
C LEU A 78 -2.13 5.48 11.55
N LYS A 79 -1.52 5.73 12.71
CA LYS A 79 -1.86 6.90 13.53
C LYS A 79 -1.23 8.15 12.92
N ASP A 80 -2.03 9.19 12.76
CA ASP A 80 -1.53 10.52 12.42
C ASP A 80 -0.74 11.03 13.63
N GLU A 81 0.60 10.94 13.57
CA GLU A 81 1.53 11.69 14.44
C GLU A 81 1.83 13.08 13.85
#